data_AF-A0A3A1VJY4-F1
#
_entry.id   AF-A0A3A1VJY4-F1
#
_cell.length_a   1.000
_cell.length_b   1.000
_cell.length_c   1.000
_cell.angle_alpha   90.00
_cell.angle_beta   90.00
_cell.angle_gamma   90.00
#
_symmetry.space_group_name_H-M   'P 1'
#
loop_
_entity.id
_entity.type
_entity.pdbx_description
1 polymer ?
#
loop_
_entity_poly.entity_id
_entity_poly.type
_entity_poly.pdbx_seq_one_letter_code
_entity_poly.pdbx_strand_id
1 'polypeptide(L)'
;MDEIQQLIDINNRASAFEYLKNADKRAMHQIAYRLIYKGVEDDDFIAKITSCPLTEIKELRSYLSFEDAMIELGLSEKSLRRYIRRGLIMHNGKIPRYAVGIMKDPVFCFLMQWEYQENKLKNQIEEERIEEIRDEILELEEQFEGKFEEMFGHLTEGEILLLDDGDDIRHWKDLIEELREVDDKKRE
;
A
#
# COMPACT_ATOMS: atom_id res chain seq x y z
N MET A 1 22.80 0.75 -6.07
CA MET A 1 23.87 0.05 -5.34
C MET A 1 23.20 -0.68 -4.20
N ASP A 2 23.35 -2.00 -4.15
CA ASP A 2 22.73 -2.85 -3.14
C ASP A 2 23.29 -2.49 -1.74
N GLU A 3 22.44 -2.35 -0.72
CA GLU A 3 22.87 -1.99 0.65
C GLU A 3 23.85 -3.03 1.21
N ILE A 4 23.75 -4.26 0.72
CA ILE A 4 24.65 -5.37 1.00
C ILE A 4 26.06 -5.10 0.42
N GLN A 5 26.16 -4.53 -0.78
CA GLN A 5 27.45 -4.20 -1.40
C GLN A 5 28.16 -3.06 -0.67
N GLN A 6 27.41 -2.07 -0.16
CA GLN A 6 27.98 -0.98 0.65
C GLN A 6 28.50 -1.45 2.01
N LEU A 7 27.87 -2.47 2.61
CA LEU A 7 28.35 -3.10 3.85
C LEU A 7 29.59 -3.96 3.63
N ILE A 8 29.70 -4.62 2.47
CA ILE A 8 30.87 -5.42 2.07
C ILE A 8 32.09 -4.52 1.78
N ASP A 9 31.88 -3.31 1.26
CA ASP A 9 32.94 -2.36 0.88
C ASP A 9 33.39 -1.39 2.00
N ILE A 10 32.96 -1.60 3.26
CA ILE A 10 33.45 -0.81 4.42
C ILE A 10 34.88 -1.25 4.79
N ASN A 11 35.84 -0.96 3.91
CA ASN A 11 37.26 -1.25 4.11
C ASN A 11 38.02 -0.12 4.83
N ASN A 12 37.35 1.01 5.15
CA ASN A 12 37.97 2.08 5.93
C ASN A 12 36.97 2.83 6.82
N ARG A 13 37.53 3.51 7.83
CA ARG A 13 36.79 4.25 8.88
C ARG A 13 35.93 5.40 8.35
N ALA A 14 36.34 6.08 7.27
CA ALA A 14 35.57 7.18 6.70
C ALA A 14 34.28 6.69 6.05
N SER A 15 34.36 5.60 5.28
CA SER A 15 33.19 4.94 4.68
C SER A 15 32.24 4.40 5.75
N ALA A 16 32.76 3.87 6.86
CA ALA A 16 31.94 3.43 7.99
C ALA A 16 31.15 4.59 8.64
N PHE A 17 31.80 5.74 8.85
CA PHE A 17 31.14 6.94 9.40
C PHE A 17 30.08 7.50 8.46
N GLU A 18 30.36 7.54 7.16
CA GLU A 18 29.40 7.97 6.16
C GLU A 18 28.17 7.06 6.12
N TYR A 19 28.38 5.74 6.17
CA TYR A 19 27.29 4.76 6.28
C TYR A 19 26.42 5.01 7.53
N LEU A 20 27.04 5.16 8.70
CA LEU A 20 26.31 5.42 9.95
C LEU A 20 25.52 6.73 9.89
N LYS A 21 26.11 7.80 9.34
CA LYS A 21 25.43 9.08 9.15
C LYS A 21 24.22 8.94 8.22
N ASN A 22 24.34 8.17 7.15
CA ASN A 22 23.25 7.93 6.21
C ASN A 22 22.16 7.02 6.79
N ALA A 23 22.53 6.04 7.63
CA ALA A 23 21.57 5.21 8.37
C ALA A 23 20.77 6.05 9.38
N ASP A 24 21.45 6.92 10.13
CA ASP A 24 20.82 7.83 11.08
C ASP A 24 19.86 8.81 10.38
N LYS A 25 20.29 9.43 9.26
CA LYS A 25 19.42 10.30 8.46
C LYS A 25 18.16 9.58 7.99
N ARG A 26 18.28 8.32 7.52
CA ARG A 26 17.11 7.52 7.09
C ARG A 26 16.16 7.22 8.24
N ALA A 27 16.69 6.85 9.41
CA ALA A 27 15.87 6.63 10.60
C ALA A 27 15.09 7.90 11.00
N MET A 28 15.74 9.06 10.94
CA MET A 28 15.10 10.35 11.22
C MET A 28 14.01 10.72 10.21
N HIS A 29 14.23 10.45 8.92
CA HIS A 29 13.19 10.60 7.90
C HIS A 29 11.98 9.69 8.14
N GLN A 30 12.22 8.44 8.54
CA GLN A 30 11.12 7.52 8.88
C GLN A 30 10.30 8.04 10.07
N ILE A 31 10.95 8.60 11.09
CA ILE A 31 10.25 9.23 12.21
C ILE A 31 9.43 10.43 11.73
N ALA A 32 9.98 11.27 10.84
CA ALA A 32 9.26 12.40 10.27
C ALA A 32 7.99 11.97 9.52
N TYR A 33 8.08 10.95 8.65
CA TYR A 33 6.92 10.43 7.93
C TYR A 33 5.80 9.99 8.87
N ARG A 34 6.17 9.27 9.95
CA ARG A 34 5.22 8.74 10.93
C ARG A 34 4.52 9.86 11.72
N LEU A 35 5.25 10.90 12.12
CA LEU A 35 4.67 12.03 12.82
C LEU A 35 3.66 12.78 11.95
N ILE A 36 3.99 12.99 10.68
CA ILE A 36 3.08 13.61 9.71
C ILE A 36 1.84 12.72 9.51
N TYR A 37 2.01 11.42 9.31
CA TYR A 37 0.92 10.46 9.19
C TYR A 37 0.00 10.44 10.41
N LYS A 38 0.56 10.56 11.63
CA LYS A 38 -0.22 10.66 12.88
C LYS A 38 -0.82 12.05 13.13
N GLY A 39 -0.72 12.98 12.17
CA GLY A 39 -1.39 14.28 12.20
C GLY A 39 -0.67 15.37 12.97
N VAL A 40 0.64 15.24 13.22
CA VAL A 40 1.42 16.35 13.80
C VAL A 40 1.57 17.46 12.76
N GLU A 41 1.01 18.64 13.04
CA GLU A 41 1.01 19.79 12.11
C GLU A 41 2.22 20.72 12.26
N ASP A 42 2.89 20.72 13.42
CA ASP A 42 4.01 21.61 13.72
C ASP A 42 5.31 21.14 13.05
N ASP A 43 5.63 21.74 11.89
CA ASP A 43 6.83 21.42 11.11
C ASP A 43 8.13 21.79 11.82
N ASP A 44 8.14 22.87 12.62
CA ASP A 44 9.32 23.29 13.38
C ASP A 44 9.61 22.28 14.50
N PHE A 45 8.56 21.78 15.15
CA PHE A 45 8.68 20.69 16.12
C PHE A 45 9.24 19.43 15.47
N ILE A 46 8.66 18.98 14.34
CA ILE A 46 9.14 17.78 13.63
C ILE A 46 10.61 17.94 13.23
N ALA A 47 10.97 19.05 12.59
CA ALA A 47 12.35 19.34 12.18
C ALA A 47 13.33 19.29 13.36
N LYS A 48 12.91 19.83 14.52
CA LYS A 48 13.73 19.82 15.74
C LYS A 48 13.97 18.42 16.28
N ILE A 49 12.94 17.57 16.34
CA ILE A 49 13.07 16.23 16.95
C ILE A 49 13.71 15.21 16.03
N THR A 50 13.58 15.37 14.71
CA THR A 50 14.21 14.47 13.73
C THR A 50 15.56 15.00 13.26
N SER A 51 15.94 16.24 13.60
CA SER A 51 17.11 16.92 13.04
C SER A 51 17.09 17.00 11.50
N CYS A 52 15.91 16.81 10.87
CA CYS A 52 15.72 17.04 9.44
C CYS A 52 15.58 18.54 9.18
N PRO A 53 16.10 19.06 8.05
CA PRO A 53 15.83 20.43 7.62
C PRO A 53 14.33 20.70 7.49
N LEU A 54 13.89 21.89 7.91
CA LEU A 54 12.49 22.32 7.79
C LEU A 54 11.98 22.26 6.34
N THR A 55 12.85 22.53 5.36
CA THR A 55 12.51 22.41 3.94
C THR A 55 12.19 20.97 3.53
N GLU A 56 12.91 19.99 4.07
CA GLU A 56 12.63 18.57 3.82
C GLU A 56 11.28 18.20 4.45
N ILE A 57 11.00 18.63 5.69
CA ILE A 57 9.71 18.38 6.36
C ILE A 57 8.52 18.92 5.54
N LYS A 58 8.64 20.15 5.04
CA LYS A 58 7.61 20.76 4.17
C LYS A 58 7.41 20.00 2.87
N GLU A 59 8.49 19.48 2.28
CA GLU A 59 8.41 18.64 1.08
C GLU A 59 7.67 17.33 1.35
N LEU A 60 7.77 16.74 2.55
CA LEU A 60 7.06 15.50 2.87
C LEU A 60 5.53 15.65 2.82
N ARG A 61 5.02 16.88 3.00
CA ARG A 61 3.60 17.22 2.88
C ARG A 61 3.16 17.47 1.43
N SER A 62 4.08 17.48 0.48
CA SER A 62 3.73 17.61 -0.93
C SER A 62 3.05 16.35 -1.44
N TYR A 63 2.49 16.46 -2.65
CA TYR A 63 1.78 15.37 -3.30
C TYR A 63 2.50 14.93 -4.56
N LEU A 64 2.43 13.64 -4.85
CA LEU A 64 2.91 13.01 -6.07
C LEU A 64 1.74 12.63 -6.96
N SER A 65 1.95 12.65 -8.28
CA SER A 65 1.02 12.00 -9.19
C SER A 65 1.06 10.48 -9.00
N PHE A 66 0.10 9.78 -9.59
CA PHE A 66 0.06 8.33 -9.57
C PHE A 66 1.31 7.74 -10.25
N GLU A 67 1.69 8.30 -11.40
CA GLU A 67 2.87 7.90 -12.18
C GLU A 67 4.17 8.16 -11.42
N ASP A 68 4.30 9.33 -10.77
CA ASP A 68 5.48 9.66 -9.97
C ASP A 68 5.64 8.69 -8.79
N ALA A 69 4.53 8.32 -8.13
CA ALA A 69 4.55 7.36 -7.04
C ALA A 69 4.93 5.94 -7.52
N MET A 70 4.46 5.52 -8.69
CA MET A 70 4.88 4.24 -9.31
C MET A 70 6.39 4.21 -9.55
N ILE A 71 6.92 5.28 -10.15
CA ILE A 71 8.35 5.41 -10.43
C ILE A 71 9.15 5.39 -9.13
N GLU A 72 8.71 6.14 -8.12
CA GLU A 72 9.42 6.25 -6.85
C GLU A 72 9.41 4.95 -6.02
N LEU A 73 8.35 4.15 -6.12
CA LEU A 73 8.23 2.87 -5.43
C LEU A 73 8.72 1.66 -6.25
N GLY A 74 8.99 1.85 -7.55
CA GLY A 74 9.33 0.76 -8.46
C GLY A 74 8.20 -0.26 -8.62
N LEU A 75 6.95 0.22 -8.63
CA LEU A 75 5.74 -0.62 -8.70
C LEU A 75 5.06 -0.53 -10.06
N SER A 76 4.40 -1.63 -10.46
CA SER A 76 3.42 -1.58 -11.54
C SER A 76 2.17 -0.83 -11.12
N GLU A 77 1.38 -0.37 -12.09
CA GLU A 77 0.08 0.26 -11.85
C GLU A 77 -0.84 -0.67 -11.05
N LYS A 78 -0.92 -1.96 -11.43
CA LYS A 78 -1.68 -2.99 -10.71
C LYS A 78 -1.28 -3.06 -9.24
N SER A 79 0.03 -3.05 -8.95
CA SER A 79 0.54 -3.10 -7.58
C SER A 79 0.21 -1.83 -6.79
N LEU A 80 0.32 -0.65 -7.39
CA LEU A 80 0.00 0.60 -6.69
C LEU A 80 -1.51 0.72 -6.40
N ARG A 81 -2.38 0.36 -7.35
CA ARG A 81 -3.84 0.29 -7.15
C ARG A 81 -4.20 -0.65 -6.00
N ARG A 82 -3.55 -1.81 -5.93
CA ARG A 82 -3.72 -2.76 -4.83
C ARG A 82 -3.36 -2.14 -3.47
N TYR A 83 -2.30 -1.34 -3.40
CA TYR A 83 -1.93 -0.64 -2.15
C TYR A 83 -2.92 0.44 -1.75
N ILE A 84 -3.44 1.21 -2.71
CA ILE A 84 -4.50 2.21 -2.47
C ILE A 84 -5.73 1.54 -1.86
N ARG A 85 -6.21 0.45 -2.45
CA ARG A 85 -7.33 -0.35 -1.89
C ARG A 85 -7.05 -0.86 -0.48
N ARG A 86 -5.79 -1.15 -0.17
CA ARG A 86 -5.37 -1.66 1.13
C ARG A 86 -5.11 -0.58 2.18
N GLY A 87 -5.25 0.70 1.86
CA GLY A 87 -5.13 1.79 2.82
C GLY A 87 -3.96 2.74 2.57
N LEU A 88 -3.33 2.71 1.39
CA LEU A 88 -2.44 3.81 0.99
C LEU A 88 -3.28 5.08 0.78
N ILE A 89 -2.97 6.11 1.56
CA ILE A 89 -3.72 7.37 1.57
C ILE A 89 -3.60 8.10 0.23
N MET A 90 -4.74 8.60 -0.25
CA MET A 90 -4.83 9.52 -1.37
C MET A 90 -5.61 10.78 -0.99
N HIS A 91 -5.23 11.91 -1.56
CA HIS A 91 -5.99 13.15 -1.50
C HIS A 91 -6.15 13.73 -2.90
N ASN A 92 -7.39 13.97 -3.34
CA ASN A 92 -7.71 14.55 -4.64
C ASN A 92 -6.99 13.86 -5.82
N GLY A 93 -6.97 12.52 -5.82
CA GLY A 93 -6.30 11.75 -6.87
C GLY A 93 -4.78 11.70 -6.79
N LYS A 94 -4.17 12.26 -5.73
CA LYS A 94 -2.71 12.31 -5.55
C LYS A 94 -2.27 11.63 -4.26
N ILE A 95 -1.02 11.16 -4.24
CA ILE A 95 -0.46 10.42 -3.11
C ILE A 95 0.48 11.34 -2.34
N PRO A 96 0.31 11.53 -1.02
CA PRO A 96 1.27 12.30 -0.22
C PRO A 96 2.66 11.69 -0.25
N ARG A 97 3.69 12.54 -0.32
CA ARG A 97 5.09 12.08 -0.32
C ARG A 97 5.43 11.31 0.97
N TYR A 98 4.92 11.74 2.13
CA TYR A 98 5.12 10.99 3.38
C TYR A 98 4.54 9.57 3.32
N ALA A 99 3.44 9.35 2.59
CA ALA A 99 2.83 8.03 2.46
C ALA A 99 3.72 7.11 1.62
N VAL A 100 4.30 7.63 0.53
CA VAL A 100 5.33 6.93 -0.26
C VAL A 100 6.57 6.63 0.59
N GLY A 101 6.97 7.55 1.47
CA GLY A 101 8.05 7.33 2.44
C GLY A 101 7.76 6.17 3.41
N ILE A 102 6.53 6.06 3.91
CA ILE A 102 6.08 4.96 4.78
C ILE A 102 6.07 3.63 4.01
N MET A 103 5.63 3.63 2.76
CA MET A 103 5.58 2.42 1.92
C MET A 103 6.96 1.77 1.72
N LYS A 104 8.04 2.55 1.81
CA LYS A 104 9.43 2.05 1.74
C LYS A 104 9.88 1.33 3.03
N ASP A 105 9.10 1.42 4.11
CA ASP A 105 9.30 0.70 5.36
C ASP A 105 8.25 -0.42 5.47
N PRO A 106 8.61 -1.70 5.21
CA PRO A 106 7.65 -2.80 5.16
C PRO A 106 6.83 -2.97 6.45
N VAL A 107 7.43 -2.71 7.61
CA VAL A 107 6.76 -2.85 8.90
C VAL A 107 5.68 -1.80 9.04
N PHE A 108 6.00 -0.55 8.70
CA PHE A 108 5.03 0.55 8.82
C PHE A 108 3.99 0.55 7.71
N CYS A 109 4.37 0.13 6.50
CA CYS A 109 3.44 -0.16 5.42
C CYS A 109 2.37 -1.15 5.88
N PHE A 110 2.78 -2.27 6.50
CA PHE A 110 1.85 -3.24 7.06
C PHE A 110 0.96 -2.64 8.17
N LEU A 111 1.54 -1.91 9.12
CA LEU A 111 0.77 -1.27 10.21
C LEU A 111 -0.24 -0.25 9.69
N MET A 112 0.12 0.56 8.71
CA MET A 112 -0.78 1.53 8.08
C MET A 112 -1.96 0.82 7.41
N GLN A 113 -1.69 -0.26 6.66
CA GLN A 113 -2.74 -1.05 6.01
C GLN A 113 -3.62 -1.74 7.06
N TRP A 114 -3.02 -2.32 8.10
CA TRP A 114 -3.74 -2.94 9.20
C TRP A 114 -4.68 -1.95 9.89
N GLU A 115 -4.19 -0.76 10.27
CA GLU A 115 -5.01 0.31 10.87
C GLU A 115 -6.18 0.71 9.95
N TYR A 116 -5.92 0.84 8.65
CA TYR A 116 -6.97 1.14 7.68
C TYR A 116 -8.03 0.04 7.62
N GLN A 117 -7.62 -1.24 7.51
CA GLN A 117 -8.55 -2.36 7.44
C GLN A 117 -9.34 -2.54 8.75
N GLU A 118 -8.71 -2.38 9.91
CA GLU A 118 -9.42 -2.42 11.20
C GLU A 118 -10.47 -1.32 11.32
N ASN A 119 -10.14 -0.10 10.89
CA ASN A 119 -11.09 1.02 10.89
C ASN A 119 -12.23 0.77 9.91
N LYS A 120 -11.92 0.23 8.73
CA LYS A 120 -12.92 -0.16 7.74
C LYS A 120 -13.87 -1.20 8.31
N LEU A 121 -13.37 -2.30 8.86
CA LEU A 121 -14.20 -3.36 9.48
C LEU A 121 -15.11 -2.84 10.60
N LYS A 122 -14.67 -1.82 11.36
CA LYS A 122 -15.47 -1.24 12.44
C LYS A 122 -16.59 -0.30 11.97
N ASN A 123 -16.40 0.36 10.83
CA ASN A 123 -17.24 1.46 10.39
C ASN A 123 -17.98 1.20 9.07
N GLN A 124 -17.57 0.18 8.32
CA GLN A 124 -18.17 -0.18 7.04
C GLN A 124 -19.59 -0.68 7.25
N ILE A 125 -20.54 -0.03 6.57
CA ILE A 125 -21.91 -0.53 6.49
C ILE A 125 -22.01 -1.59 5.39
N GLU A 126 -23.01 -2.46 5.50
CA GLU A 126 -23.20 -3.59 4.59
C GLU A 126 -23.32 -3.14 3.13
N GLU A 127 -24.01 -2.03 2.86
CA GLU A 127 -24.16 -1.47 1.53
C GLU A 127 -22.82 -1.06 0.91
N GLU A 128 -21.94 -0.43 1.68
CA GLU A 128 -20.59 -0.05 1.23
C GLU A 128 -19.75 -1.29 0.91
N ARG A 129 -19.89 -2.37 1.70
CA ARG A 129 -19.20 -3.63 1.42
C ARG A 129 -19.67 -4.25 0.11
N ILE A 130 -20.98 -4.25 -0.15
CA ILE A 130 -21.56 -4.78 -1.39
C ILE A 130 -21.06 -3.99 -2.61
N GLU A 131 -21.03 -2.66 -2.52
CA GLU A 131 -20.51 -1.82 -3.60
C GLU A 131 -19.05 -2.12 -3.91
N GLU A 132 -18.21 -2.24 -2.88
CA GLU A 132 -16.80 -2.61 -3.07
C GLU A 132 -16.61 -3.99 -3.69
N ILE A 133 -17.37 -5.00 -3.23
CA ILE A 133 -17.31 -6.35 -3.82
C ILE A 133 -17.65 -6.28 -5.31
N ARG A 134 -18.66 -5.49 -5.70
CA ARG A 134 -19.05 -5.34 -7.10
C ARG A 134 -17.96 -4.65 -7.92
N ASP A 135 -17.35 -3.60 -7.39
CA ASP A 135 -16.25 -2.91 -8.05
C ASP A 135 -15.04 -3.83 -8.22
N GLU A 136 -14.70 -4.62 -7.19
CA GLU A 136 -13.61 -5.60 -7.27
C GLU A 136 -13.88 -6.71 -8.29
N ILE A 137 -15.13 -7.22 -8.36
CA ILE A 137 -15.55 -8.18 -9.38
C ILE A 137 -15.39 -7.57 -10.78
N LEU A 138 -15.84 -6.33 -10.99
CA LEU A 138 -15.74 -5.66 -12.29
C LEU A 138 -14.28 -5.46 -12.72
N GLU A 139 -13.39 -5.09 -11.80
CA GLU A 139 -11.95 -5.01 -12.09
C GLU A 139 -11.36 -6.36 -12.52
N LEU A 140 -11.80 -7.46 -11.89
CA LEU A 140 -11.35 -8.80 -12.25
C LEU A 140 -11.94 -9.27 -13.58
N GLU A 141 -13.20 -8.94 -13.86
CA GLU A 141 -13.83 -9.17 -15.17
C GLU A 141 -13.10 -8.42 -16.29
N GLU A 142 -12.68 -7.18 -16.05
CA GLU A 142 -11.88 -6.41 -16.99
C GLU A 142 -10.47 -7.00 -17.14
N GLN A 143 -9.83 -7.41 -16.04
CA GLN A 143 -8.49 -8.01 -16.06
C GLN A 143 -8.45 -9.33 -16.85
N PHE A 144 -9.46 -10.18 -16.69
CA PHE A 144 -9.52 -11.50 -17.33
C PHE A 144 -10.38 -11.51 -18.62
N GLU A 145 -10.88 -10.35 -19.04
CA GLU A 145 -11.67 -10.15 -20.27
C GLU A 145 -12.92 -11.05 -20.38
N GLY A 146 -13.60 -11.29 -19.26
CA GLY A 146 -14.78 -12.16 -19.25
C GLY A 146 -15.38 -12.33 -17.85
N LYS A 147 -16.48 -13.09 -17.74
CA LYS A 147 -17.08 -13.40 -16.44
C LYS A 147 -16.43 -14.61 -15.78
N PHE A 148 -16.45 -14.65 -14.45
CA PHE A 148 -15.84 -15.76 -13.70
C PHE A 148 -16.39 -17.12 -14.14
N GLU A 149 -17.71 -17.27 -14.24
CA GLU A 149 -18.34 -18.54 -14.58
C GLU A 149 -17.95 -19.03 -15.99
N GLU A 150 -17.74 -18.10 -16.92
CA GLU A 150 -17.36 -18.39 -18.30
C GLU A 150 -15.89 -18.81 -18.40
N MET A 151 -15.03 -18.09 -17.67
CA MET A 151 -13.58 -18.24 -17.75
C MET A 151 -13.05 -19.39 -16.87
N PHE A 152 -13.58 -19.51 -15.65
CA PHE A 152 -13.01 -20.36 -14.59
C PHE A 152 -14.03 -21.21 -13.85
N GLY A 153 -15.34 -21.02 -14.09
CA GLY A 153 -16.39 -21.75 -13.38
C GLY A 153 -16.37 -23.29 -13.57
N HIS A 154 -15.61 -23.77 -14.55
CA HIS A 154 -15.41 -25.20 -14.81
C HIS A 154 -14.19 -25.79 -14.07
N LEU A 155 -13.33 -24.96 -13.49
CA LEU A 155 -12.13 -25.40 -12.80
C LEU A 155 -12.42 -25.75 -11.35
N THR A 156 -11.74 -26.78 -10.86
CA THR A 156 -11.68 -27.09 -9.44
C THR A 156 -10.75 -26.14 -8.70
N GLU A 157 -10.91 -26.05 -7.38
CA GLU A 157 -10.06 -25.18 -6.55
C GLU A 157 -8.57 -25.57 -6.61
N GLY A 158 -8.29 -26.88 -6.72
CA GLY A 158 -6.93 -27.36 -6.93
C GLY A 158 -6.33 -26.94 -8.28
N GLU A 159 -7.15 -26.86 -9.34
CA GLU A 159 -6.70 -26.40 -10.66
C GLU A 159 -6.47 -24.89 -10.68
N ILE A 160 -7.32 -24.11 -10.01
CA ILE A 160 -7.15 -22.65 -9.86
C ILE A 160 -5.81 -22.33 -9.19
N LEU A 161 -5.45 -23.04 -8.12
CA LEU A 161 -4.19 -22.84 -7.39
C LEU A 161 -2.92 -23.10 -8.21
N LEU A 162 -3.04 -23.82 -9.32
CA LEU A 162 -1.91 -24.13 -10.21
C LEU A 162 -1.72 -23.08 -11.31
N LEU A 163 -2.63 -22.10 -11.44
CA LEU A 163 -2.52 -21.00 -12.39
C LEU A 163 -1.60 -19.89 -11.85
N ASP A 164 -0.94 -19.17 -12.75
CA ASP A 164 -0.05 -18.05 -12.40
C ASP A 164 -0.79 -16.95 -11.60
N ASP A 165 -2.06 -16.69 -11.93
CA ASP A 165 -2.93 -15.75 -11.20
C ASP A 165 -3.91 -16.46 -10.25
N GLY A 166 -3.60 -17.67 -9.80
CA GLY A 166 -4.51 -18.50 -8.99
C GLY A 166 -5.05 -17.83 -7.73
N ASP A 167 -4.24 -16.99 -7.09
CA ASP A 167 -4.68 -16.20 -5.93
C ASP A 167 -5.74 -15.15 -6.28
N ASP A 168 -5.56 -14.43 -7.40
CA ASP A 168 -6.50 -13.41 -7.86
C ASP A 168 -7.83 -14.09 -8.31
N ILE A 169 -7.75 -15.25 -8.96
CA ILE A 169 -8.92 -16.04 -9.39
C ILE A 169 -9.68 -16.61 -8.19
N ARG A 170 -8.99 -17.12 -7.17
CA ARG A 170 -9.63 -17.60 -5.94
C ARG A 170 -10.34 -16.46 -5.21
N HIS A 171 -9.66 -15.32 -5.05
CA HIS A 171 -10.25 -14.13 -4.45
C HIS A 171 -11.53 -13.71 -5.19
N TRP A 172 -11.53 -13.79 -6.53
CA TRP A 172 -12.71 -13.50 -7.33
C TRP A 172 -13.88 -14.43 -7.00
N LYS A 173 -13.63 -15.73 -6.89
CA LYS A 173 -14.64 -16.71 -6.49
C LYS A 173 -15.22 -16.37 -5.12
N ASP A 174 -14.36 -16.07 -4.15
CA ASP A 174 -14.76 -15.73 -2.78
C ASP A 174 -15.65 -14.47 -2.75
N LEU A 175 -15.32 -13.46 -3.56
CA LEU A 175 -16.14 -12.24 -3.70
C LEU A 175 -17.55 -12.54 -4.27
N ILE A 176 -17.65 -13.43 -5.26
CA ILE A 176 -18.94 -13.82 -5.85
C ILE A 176 -19.78 -14.58 -4.81
N GLU A 177 -19.17 -15.47 -4.04
CA GLU A 177 -19.84 -16.21 -2.98
C GLU A 177 -20.34 -15.28 -1.86
N GLU A 178 -19.52 -14.32 -1.42
CA GLU A 178 -19.92 -13.31 -0.43
C GLU A 178 -21.14 -12.49 -0.91
N LEU A 179 -21.15 -12.07 -2.18
CA LEU A 179 -22.27 -11.33 -2.75
C LEU A 179 -23.57 -12.17 -2.75
N ARG A 180 -23.47 -13.47 -3.06
CA ARG A 180 -24.62 -14.39 -3.07
C ARG A 180 -25.19 -14.60 -1.67
N GLU A 181 -24.34 -14.79 -0.67
CA GLU A 181 -24.78 -14.94 0.72
C GLU A 181 -25.55 -13.71 1.23
N VAL A 182 -25.12 -12.52 0.83
CA VAL A 182 -25.80 -11.27 1.19
C VAL A 182 -27.16 -11.16 0.48
N ASP A 183 -27.24 -11.50 -0.80
CA ASP A 183 -28.49 -11.48 -1.55
C ASP A 183 -29.52 -12.51 -1.01
N ASP A 184 -29.05 -13.68 -0.56
CA ASP A 184 -29.93 -14.70 0.02
C ASP A 184 -30.47 -14.28 1.39
N LYS A 185 -29.67 -13.65 2.25
CA LYS A 185 -30.12 -13.08 3.54
C LYS A 185 -31.21 -12.01 3.37
N LYS A 186 -31.20 -11.26 2.26
CA LYS A 186 -32.24 -10.25 1.97
C LYS A 186 -33.57 -10.85 1.49
N ARG A 187 -33.58 -12.13 1.11
CA ARG A 187 -34.76 -12.85 0.61
C ARG A 187 -35.49 -13.64 1.70
N GLU A 188 -34.86 -13.86 2.85
CA GLU A 188 -35.45 -14.45 4.06
C GLU A 188 -36.24 -13.42 4.89
#